data_AF-F0F2Y8-F1
#
_entry.id   AF-F0F2Y8-F1
#
_cell.length_a   1.000
_cell.length_b   1.000
_cell.length_c   1.000
_cell.angle_alpha   90.00
_cell.angle_beta   90.00
_cell.angle_gamma   90.00
#
_symmetry.space_group_name_H-M   'P 1'
#
loop_
_entity.id
_entity.type
_entity.pdbx_description
1 polymer ?
#
loop_
_entity_poly.entity_id
_entity_poly.type
_entity_poly.pdbx_seq_one_letter_code
_entity_poly.pdbx_strand_id
1 'polypeptide(L)'
;MKNTFIGIFLLAAIAVGYTQIPWQWRRYKDIENGNTLIQHLETYRRQYNKLPEPHEEALLIQLGFHKNKQGWQPNYQKIGSNDYLIIYKDGFAPPYLQYRSGTGKPEWALAE
;
A
#
# COMPACT_ATOMS: atom_id res chain seq x y z
N MET A 1 -10.92 -24.43 -36.46
CA MET A 1 -11.96 -24.33 -35.42
C MET A 1 -11.52 -24.93 -34.09
N LYS A 2 -11.14 -26.22 -34.02
CA LYS A 2 -10.72 -26.89 -32.75
C LYS A 2 -9.59 -26.17 -32.00
N ASN A 3 -8.56 -25.69 -32.71
CA ASN A 3 -7.44 -24.95 -32.09
C ASN A 3 -7.85 -23.58 -31.55
N THR A 4 -8.85 -22.93 -32.17
CA THR A 4 -9.41 -21.65 -31.71
C THR A 4 -10.18 -21.84 -30.40
N PHE A 5 -10.97 -22.92 -30.28
CA PHE A 5 -11.67 -23.26 -29.04
C PHE A 5 -10.71 -23.60 -27.89
N ILE A 6 -9.62 -24.31 -28.17
CA ILE A 6 -8.57 -24.59 -27.18
C ILE A 6 -7.93 -23.28 -26.69
N GLY A 7 -7.62 -22.36 -27.61
CA GLY A 7 -7.06 -21.05 -27.26
C GLY A 7 -7.99 -20.21 -26.37
N ILE A 8 -9.28 -20.14 -26.72
CA ILE A 8 -10.29 -19.43 -25.92
C ILE A 8 -10.44 -20.06 -24.53
N PHE A 9 -10.47 -21.39 -24.46
CA PHE A 9 -10.56 -22.10 -23.19
C PHE A 9 -9.34 -21.82 -22.30
N LEU A 10 -8.13 -21.76 -22.87
CA LEU A 10 -6.91 -21.45 -22.13
C LEU A 10 -6.94 -20.02 -21.56
N LEU A 11 -7.37 -19.05 -22.36
CA LEU A 11 -7.51 -17.65 -21.91
C LEU A 11 -8.56 -17.52 -20.80
N ALA A 12 -9.69 -18.22 -20.93
CA ALA A 12 -10.72 -18.25 -19.88
C ALA A 12 -10.20 -18.87 -18.58
N ALA A 13 -9.43 -19.97 -18.67
CA ALA A 13 -8.82 -20.59 -17.51
C ALA A 13 -7.80 -19.67 -16.81
N ILE A 14 -6.98 -18.94 -17.58
CA ILE A 14 -6.04 -17.94 -17.02
C ILE A 14 -6.80 -16.80 -16.34
N ALA A 15 -7.86 -16.29 -16.96
CA ALA A 15 -8.68 -15.22 -16.39
C ALA A 15 -9.32 -15.63 -15.05
N VAL A 16 -9.88 -16.85 -14.97
CA VAL A 16 -10.44 -17.40 -13.72
C VAL A 16 -9.34 -17.67 -12.70
N GLY A 17 -8.19 -18.19 -13.12
CA GLY A 17 -7.04 -18.40 -12.22
C GLY A 17 -6.58 -17.09 -11.58
N TYR A 18 -6.57 -16.00 -12.34
CA TYR A 18 -6.17 -14.67 -11.85
C TYR A 18 -7.09 -14.14 -10.74
N THR A 19 -8.39 -14.44 -10.79
CA THR A 19 -9.34 -14.00 -9.73
C THR A 19 -9.17 -14.77 -8.42
N GLN A 20 -8.53 -15.94 -8.45
CA GLN A 20 -8.27 -16.77 -7.26
C GLN A 20 -6.98 -16.41 -6.54
N ILE A 21 -6.14 -15.53 -7.10
CA ILE A 21 -4.88 -15.13 -6.48
C ILE A 21 -5.19 -14.27 -5.23
N PRO A 22 -4.67 -14.65 -4.04
CA PRO A 22 -4.83 -13.86 -2.83
C PRO A 22 -4.38 -12.41 -3.05
N TRP A 23 -5.13 -11.45 -2.50
CA TRP A 23 -4.83 -10.03 -2.72
C TRP A 23 -3.42 -9.65 -2.22
N GLN A 24 -2.94 -10.30 -1.15
CA GLN A 24 -1.61 -10.09 -0.58
C GLN A 24 -0.51 -10.33 -1.63
N TRP A 25 -0.71 -11.32 -2.51
CA TRP A 25 0.25 -11.65 -3.55
C TRP A 25 0.19 -10.63 -4.68
N ARG A 26 -1.01 -10.18 -5.06
CA ARG A 26 -1.19 -9.11 -6.05
C ARG A 26 -0.59 -7.78 -5.59
N ARG A 27 -0.54 -7.55 -4.27
CA ARG A 27 -0.08 -6.31 -3.62
C ARG A 27 1.30 -6.44 -2.95
N TYR A 28 2.03 -7.53 -3.20
CA TYR A 28 3.27 -7.86 -2.49
C TYR A 28 4.30 -6.72 -2.52
N LYS A 29 4.53 -6.12 -3.70
CA LYS A 29 5.49 -5.02 -3.86
C LYS A 29 5.10 -3.77 -3.07
N ASP A 30 3.79 -3.48 -2.99
CA ASP A 30 3.32 -2.33 -2.23
C ASP A 30 3.48 -2.57 -0.73
N ILE A 31 3.23 -3.80 -0.28
CA ILE A 31 3.46 -4.20 1.11
C ILE A 31 4.94 -4.09 1.46
N GLU A 32 5.84 -4.57 0.59
CA GLU A 32 7.28 -4.50 0.78
C GLU A 32 7.79 -3.05 0.85
N ASN A 33 7.37 -2.22 -0.10
CA ASN A 33 7.67 -0.79 -0.10
C ASN A 33 7.11 -0.09 1.14
N GLY A 34 5.86 -0.38 1.48
CA GLY A 34 5.19 0.19 2.65
C GLY A 34 5.87 -0.21 3.96
N ASN A 35 6.32 -1.45 4.09
CA ASN A 35 7.11 -1.91 5.24
C ASN A 35 8.42 -1.15 5.39
N THR A 36 9.07 -0.80 4.28
CA THR A 36 10.28 0.03 4.29
C THR A 36 9.98 1.44 4.80
N LEU A 37 8.88 2.06 4.33
CA LEU A 37 8.42 3.37 4.81
C LEU A 37 8.07 3.34 6.31
N ILE A 38 7.41 2.28 6.77
CA ILE A 38 7.12 2.04 8.19
C ILE A 38 8.42 2.02 8.99
N GLN A 39 9.44 1.27 8.54
CA GLN A 39 10.73 1.23 9.23
C GLN A 39 11.39 2.60 9.33
N HIS A 40 11.35 3.41 8.27
CA HIS A 40 11.89 4.77 8.29
C HIS A 40 11.10 5.68 9.25
N LEU A 41 9.77 5.61 9.24
CA LEU A 41 8.91 6.36 10.16
C LEU A 41 9.16 5.97 11.62
N GLU A 42 9.25 4.67 11.91
CA GLU A 42 9.51 4.17 13.26
C GLU A 42 10.92 4.57 13.75
N THR A 43 11.91 4.55 12.86
CA THR A 43 13.27 5.01 13.17
C THR A 43 13.28 6.51 13.48
N TYR A 44 12.63 7.32 12.64
CA TYR A 44 12.47 8.75 12.87
C TYR A 44 11.74 9.02 14.21
N ARG A 45 10.64 8.30 14.48
CA ARG A 45 9.89 8.44 15.73
C ARG A 45 10.75 8.17 16.95
N ARG A 46 11.56 7.11 16.93
CA ARG A 46 12.47 6.77 18.04
C ARG A 46 13.57 7.82 18.24
N GLN A 47 14.10 8.37 17.14
CA GLN A 47 15.18 9.35 17.20
C GLN A 47 14.71 10.72 17.69
N TYR A 48 13.55 11.18 17.24
CA TYR A 48 13.06 12.54 17.50
C TYR A 48 11.88 12.60 18.48
N ASN A 49 11.42 11.46 18.99
CA ASN A 49 10.26 11.31 19.87
C ASN A 49 8.98 11.97 19.32
N LYS A 50 8.87 12.03 17.98
CA LYS A 50 7.70 12.59 17.26
C LYS A 50 7.57 11.93 15.89
N LEU A 51 6.34 11.90 15.38
CA LEU A 51 6.09 11.58 13.97
C LEU A 51 6.29 12.81 13.08
N PRO A 52 6.72 12.63 11.81
CA PRO A 52 6.78 13.73 10.85
C PRO A 52 5.39 14.29 10.59
N GLU A 53 5.30 15.59 10.36
CA GLU A 53 4.03 16.24 10.03
C GLU A 53 3.69 16.04 8.54
N PRO A 54 2.40 15.84 8.18
CA PRO A 54 2.01 15.60 6.79
C PRO A 54 2.37 16.70 5.78
N HIS A 55 2.63 17.92 6.26
CA HIS A 55 3.04 19.06 5.44
C HIS A 55 4.56 19.18 5.26
N GLU A 56 5.37 18.40 5.98
CA GLU A 56 6.83 18.41 5.87
C GLU A 56 7.30 17.60 4.64
N GLU A 57 6.95 18.07 3.45
CA GLU A 57 7.13 17.30 2.20
C GLU A 57 8.58 16.86 1.95
N ALA A 58 9.54 17.75 2.22
CA ALA A 58 10.96 17.45 2.06
C ALA A 58 11.40 16.30 2.97
N LEU A 59 10.90 16.26 4.20
CA LEU A 59 11.18 15.19 5.15
C LEU A 59 10.51 13.88 4.71
N LEU A 60 9.25 13.94 4.26
CA LEU A 60 8.56 12.76 3.73
C LEU A 60 9.30 12.16 2.53
N ILE A 61 9.81 13.00 1.61
CA ILE A 61 10.64 12.54 0.48
C ILE A 61 11.91 11.85 0.97
N GLN A 62 12.60 12.43 1.96
CA GLN A 62 13.79 11.80 2.56
C GLN A 62 13.48 10.46 3.23
N LEU A 63 12.28 10.30 3.80
CA LEU A 63 11.81 9.04 4.38
C LEU A 63 11.37 8.01 3.32
N GLY A 64 11.40 8.37 2.03
CA GLY A 64 11.11 7.48 0.91
C GLY A 64 9.70 7.64 0.30
N PHE A 65 8.89 8.57 0.82
CA PHE A 65 7.61 8.88 0.20
C PHE A 65 7.82 9.59 -1.13
N HIS A 66 6.92 9.38 -2.07
CA HIS A 66 6.99 10.03 -3.38
C HIS A 66 5.61 10.49 -3.83
N LYS A 67 5.61 11.48 -4.71
CA LYS A 67 4.42 11.98 -5.38
C LYS A 67 4.36 11.44 -6.81
N ASN A 68 3.18 11.02 -7.24
CA ASN A 68 2.85 10.79 -8.63
C ASN A 68 1.90 11.89 -9.13
N LYS A 69 1.34 11.74 -10.34
CA LYS A 69 0.39 12.72 -10.92
C LYS A 69 -0.89 12.92 -10.09
N GLN A 70 -1.20 12.02 -9.17
CA GLN A 70 -2.41 12.01 -8.34
C GLN A 70 -2.13 12.43 -6.89
N GLY A 71 -0.88 12.79 -6.55
CA GLY A 71 -0.47 13.19 -5.20
C GLY A 71 0.48 12.17 -4.55
N TRP A 72 0.49 12.12 -3.22
CA TRP A 72 1.32 11.16 -2.46
C TRP A 72 0.86 9.72 -2.68
N GLN A 73 1.80 8.85 -3.06
CA GLN A 73 1.57 7.42 -3.18
C GLN A 73 2.76 6.65 -2.57
N PRO A 74 2.58 5.90 -1.47
CA PRO A 74 1.38 5.89 -0.64
C PRO A 74 1.18 7.22 0.08
N ASN A 75 -0.05 7.48 0.49
CA ASN A 75 -0.42 8.65 1.29
C ASN A 75 -0.13 8.38 2.77
N TYR A 76 0.52 9.33 3.43
CA TYR A 76 0.79 9.32 4.86
C TYR A 76 -0.14 10.27 5.60
N GLN A 77 -0.78 9.78 6.65
CA GLN A 77 -1.62 10.58 7.54
C GLN A 77 -1.21 10.34 8.98
N LYS A 78 -0.94 11.41 9.71
CA LYS A 78 -0.80 11.36 11.16
C LYS A 78 -2.20 11.39 11.78
N ILE A 79 -2.56 10.35 12.54
CA ILE A 79 -3.90 10.18 13.15
C ILE A 79 -3.90 10.35 14.67
N GLY A 80 -2.72 10.55 15.26
CA GLY A 80 -2.52 10.83 16.67
C GLY A 80 -1.09 11.29 16.96
N SER A 81 -0.71 11.40 18.22
CA SER A 81 0.66 11.78 18.59
C SER A 81 1.70 10.73 18.15
N ASN A 82 1.32 9.45 18.23
CA ASN A 82 2.19 8.30 17.92
C ASN A 82 1.65 7.36 16.84
N ASP A 83 0.44 7.65 16.34
CA ASP A 83 -0.27 6.79 15.40
C ASP A 83 -0.39 7.48 14.04
N TYR A 84 -0.31 6.68 12.99
CA TYR A 84 -0.36 7.10 11.60
C TYR A 84 -1.02 6.03 10.73
N LEU A 85 -1.35 6.45 9.51
CA LEU A 85 -1.94 5.64 8.47
C LEU A 85 -1.10 5.79 7.20
N ILE A 86 -0.86 4.66 6.52
CA ILE A 86 -0.29 4.62 5.18
C ILE A 86 -1.34 4.02 4.25
N ILE A 87 -1.69 4.71 3.17
CA ILE A 87 -2.74 4.29 2.23
C ILE A 87 -2.20 4.28 0.81
N TYR A 88 -2.30 3.14 0.13
CA TYR A 88 -2.15 3.06 -1.32
C TYR A 88 -3.51 3.24 -2.00
N LYS A 89 -3.74 4.42 -2.58
CA LYS A 89 -4.97 4.74 -3.34
C LYS A 89 -4.83 4.36 -4.80
N ASP A 90 -4.72 3.07 -5.10
CA ASP A 90 -4.69 2.62 -6.49
C ASP A 90 -6.11 2.49 -7.03
N GLY A 91 -6.50 3.44 -7.88
CA GLY A 91 -7.82 3.47 -8.50
C GLY A 91 -8.76 4.53 -7.90
N PHE A 92 -9.94 4.66 -8.51
CA PHE A 92 -10.91 5.69 -8.16
C PHE A 92 -11.74 5.35 -6.92
N ALA A 93 -11.86 4.06 -6.60
CA ALA A 93 -12.73 3.55 -5.54
C ALA A 93 -12.02 2.47 -4.70
N PRO A 94 -12.44 2.27 -3.44
CA PRO A 94 -12.00 1.16 -2.60
C PRO A 94 -12.28 -0.22 -3.23
N PRO A 95 -11.65 -1.29 -2.70
CA PRO A 95 -10.82 -1.31 -1.48
C PRO A 95 -9.39 -0.82 -1.70
N TYR A 96 -8.90 0.01 -0.77
CA TYR A 96 -7.51 0.48 -0.75
C TYR A 96 -6.65 -0.37 0.18
N LEU A 97 -5.38 -0.54 -0.16
CA LEU A 97 -4.41 -1.16 0.73
C LEU A 97 -3.99 -0.14 1.80
N GLN A 98 -4.25 -0.45 3.06
CA GLN A 98 -4.01 0.43 4.20
C GLN A 98 -3.21 -0.26 5.30
N TYR A 99 -2.38 0.52 5.99
CA TYR A 99 -1.70 0.15 7.23
C TYR A 99 -1.95 1.21 8.28
N ARG A 100 -2.46 0.79 9.45
CA ARG A 100 -2.72 1.65 10.61
C ARG A 100 -1.77 1.26 11.75
N SER A 101 -0.96 2.20 12.21
CA SER A 101 -0.19 2.00 13.44
C SER A 101 -1.05 2.24 14.69
N GLY A 102 -0.56 1.78 15.85
CA GLY A 102 -1.27 1.93 17.12
C GLY A 102 -2.33 0.86 17.43
N THR A 103 -2.70 0.02 16.46
CA THR A 103 -3.48 -1.20 16.74
C THR A 103 -2.59 -2.25 17.38
N GLY A 104 -3.10 -3.07 18.32
CA GLY A 104 -2.30 -4.11 19.01
C GLY A 104 -1.65 -5.16 18.09
N LYS A 105 -2.06 -5.25 16.83
CA LYS A 105 -1.44 -6.03 15.76
C LYS A 105 -1.57 -5.26 14.43
N PRO A 106 -0.68 -4.31 14.13
CA PRO A 106 -0.80 -3.50 12.93
C PRO A 106 -0.39 -4.34 11.71
N GLU A 107 -1.32 -4.49 10.77
CA GLU A 107 -1.14 -5.28 9.56
C GLU A 107 -1.70 -4.56 8.34
N TRP A 108 -1.20 -4.94 7.16
CA TRP A 108 -1.75 -4.47 5.90
C TRP A 108 -3.11 -5.11 5.67
N ALA A 109 -4.11 -4.29 5.39
CA ALA A 109 -5.46 -4.73 5.11
C ALA A 109 -6.05 -3.98 3.92
N LEU A 110 -7.02 -4.61 3.27
CA LEU A 110 -7.90 -3.94 2.33
C LEU A 110 -9.02 -3.26 3.11
N ALA A 111 -9.16 -1.95 2.96
CA ALA A 111 -10.15 -1.14 3.65
C ALA A 111 -10.98 -0.31 2.67
N GLU A 112 -12.24 -0.08 3.03
CA GLU A 112 -13.21 0.75 2.29
C GLU A 112 -12.92 2.25 2.41
#